data_AF-G2JAN9-F1
#
_entry.id   AF-G2JAN9-F1
#
_cell.length_a   1.000
_cell.length_b   1.000
_cell.length_c   1.000
_cell.angle_alpha   90.00
_cell.angle_beta   90.00
_cell.angle_gamma   90.00
#
_symmetry.space_group_name_H-M   'P 1'
#
loop_
_entity.id
_entity.type
_entity.pdbx_description
1 polymer ?
#
loop_
_entity_poly.entity_id
_entity_poly.type
_entity_poly.pdbx_seq_one_letter_code
_entity_poly.pdbx_strand_id
1 'polypeptide(L)'
;MRNLPCKHVQVDEVWAFCYAKQKNVVTARKAVEGAGDIWTGTAICADTKLIPSWAVGNRDAETAKPFIEDLASRLKNKIQLTSDGLKAYIEACK
;
A
#
# COMPACT_ATOMS: atom_id res chain seq x y z
N MET A 1 -12.83 9.18 6.12
CA MET A 1 -13.19 8.50 7.38
C MET A 1 -12.12 8.84 8.42
N ARG A 2 -12.46 9.16 9.67
CA ARG A 2 -11.50 9.58 10.72
C ARG A 2 -11.91 9.06 12.10
N ASN A 3 -11.00 9.10 13.08
CA ASN A 3 -11.21 8.66 14.47
C ASN A 3 -11.61 7.18 14.61
N LEU A 4 -10.94 6.31 13.85
CA LEU A 4 -11.27 4.89 13.83
C LEU A 4 -10.78 4.15 15.07
N PRO A 5 -11.61 3.31 15.71
CA PRO A 5 -11.26 2.55 16.91
C PRO A 5 -10.50 1.25 16.60
N CYS A 6 -9.87 1.12 15.43
CA CYS A 6 -9.06 -0.05 15.06
C CYS A 6 -7.94 -0.26 16.08
N LYS A 7 -7.62 -1.52 16.41
CA LYS A 7 -6.52 -1.88 17.32
C LYS A 7 -5.43 -2.69 16.63
N HIS A 8 -5.84 -3.60 15.75
CA HIS A 8 -4.94 -4.43 14.94
C HIS A 8 -5.18 -4.12 13.47
N VAL A 9 -4.14 -3.64 12.78
CA VAL A 9 -4.19 -3.37 11.35
C VAL A 9 -3.09 -4.19 10.67
N GLN A 10 -3.48 -4.96 9.66
CA GLN A 10 -2.55 -5.61 8.76
C GLN A 10 -2.40 -4.75 7.51
N VAL A 11 -1.17 -4.62 7.03
CA VAL A 11 -0.84 -3.97 5.77
C VAL A 11 -0.15 -4.97 4.87
N ASP A 12 -0.56 -4.98 3.61
CA ASP A 12 -0.02 -5.88 2.58
C ASP A 12 -0.09 -5.20 1.20
N GLU A 13 0.70 -5.69 0.25
CA GLU A 13 0.63 -5.28 -1.15
C GLU A 13 0.18 -6.40 -2.07
N VAL A 14 -0.75 -6.05 -2.95
CA VAL A 14 -1.16 -6.93 -4.04
C VAL A 14 -0.49 -6.47 -5.32
N TRP A 15 0.26 -7.37 -5.96
CA TRP A 15 0.87 -7.13 -7.26
C TRP A 15 -0.15 -7.21 -8.39
N ALA A 16 -0.07 -6.26 -9.31
CA ALA A 16 -0.77 -6.24 -10.58
C ALA A 16 0.15 -5.66 -11.67
N PHE A 17 -0.37 -5.52 -12.89
CA PHE A 17 0.32 -4.82 -13.97
C PHE A 17 -0.65 -3.98 -14.79
N CYS A 18 -0.17 -2.86 -15.32
CA CYS A 18 -0.87 -2.04 -16.29
C CYS A 18 -0.29 -2.30 -17.68
N TYR A 19 -1.15 -2.64 -18.64
CA TYR A 19 -0.82 -2.94 -20.05
C TYR A 19 0.07 -4.18 -20.28
N ALA A 20 1.25 -4.22 -19.68
CA ALA A 20 2.20 -5.33 -19.75
C ALA A 20 2.94 -5.47 -18.42
N LYS A 21 3.32 -6.71 -18.05
CA LYS A 21 4.22 -6.95 -16.92
C LYS A 21 5.54 -6.22 -17.13
N GLN A 22 6.20 -5.75 -16.08
CA GLN A 22 7.42 -4.94 -16.15
C GLN A 22 8.48 -5.52 -17.11
N LYS A 23 8.72 -6.83 -17.02
CA LYS A 23 9.69 -7.55 -17.87
C LYS A 23 9.40 -7.50 -19.38
N ASN A 24 8.14 -7.25 -19.76
CA ASN A 24 7.69 -7.24 -21.15
C ASN A 24 7.54 -5.81 -21.69
N VAL A 25 7.68 -4.77 -20.86
CA VAL A 25 7.43 -3.37 -21.27
C VAL A 25 8.35 -2.96 -22.43
N VAL A 26 9.63 -3.35 -22.37
CA VAL A 26 10.64 -2.98 -23.39
C VAL A 26 10.31 -3.51 -24.79
N THR A 27 9.68 -4.68 -24.87
CA THR A 27 9.30 -5.33 -26.14
C THR A 27 7.83 -5.15 -26.49
N ALA A 28 7.05 -4.53 -25.61
CA ALA A 28 5.63 -4.31 -25.82
C ALA A 28 5.43 -3.25 -26.91
N ARG A 29 4.62 -3.59 -27.90
CA ARG A 29 4.24 -2.66 -28.97
C ARG A 29 3.51 -1.47 -28.35
N LYS A 30 3.98 -0.24 -28.58
CA LYS A 30 3.33 0.99 -28.10
C LYS A 30 3.09 1.01 -26.57
N ALA A 31 4.07 0.57 -25.78
CA ALA A 31 3.99 0.78 -24.33
C ALA A 31 3.78 2.26 -24.02
N VAL A 32 2.77 2.56 -23.21
CA VAL A 32 2.50 3.91 -22.71
C VAL A 32 3.32 4.18 -21.46
N GLU A 33 3.52 5.47 -21.16
CA GLU A 33 4.07 5.87 -19.86
C GLU A 33 3.17 5.30 -18.73
N GLY A 34 3.80 4.69 -17.73
CA GLY A 34 3.09 3.97 -16.66
C GLY A 34 2.69 2.52 -16.97
N ALA A 35 3.07 1.98 -18.14
CA ALA A 35 2.99 0.53 -18.37
C ALA A 35 4.03 -0.22 -17.53
N GLY A 36 3.65 -1.35 -16.95
CA GLY A 36 4.54 -2.13 -16.09
C GLY A 36 3.84 -2.69 -14.86
N ASP A 37 4.64 -3.03 -13.86
CA ASP A 37 4.16 -3.54 -12.59
C ASP A 37 3.56 -2.41 -11.74
N ILE A 38 2.48 -2.71 -11.03
CA ILE A 38 1.80 -1.78 -10.13
C ILE A 38 1.36 -2.51 -8.87
N TRP A 39 1.43 -1.83 -7.74
CA TRP A 39 1.17 -2.42 -6.43
C TRP A 39 0.02 -1.70 -5.77
N THR A 40 -0.94 -2.47 -5.24
CA THR A 40 -2.03 -1.95 -4.42
C THR A 40 -1.71 -2.24 -2.96
N GLY A 41 -1.31 -1.23 -2.22
CA GLY A 41 -1.17 -1.29 -0.77
C GLY A 41 -2.54 -1.22 -0.11
N THR A 42 -2.81 -2.14 0.82
CA THR A 42 -4.09 -2.20 1.54
C THR A 42 -3.86 -2.29 3.03
N ALA A 43 -4.53 -1.44 3.81
CA ALA A 43 -4.56 -1.52 5.26
C ALA A 43 -5.92 -2.06 5.69
N ILE A 44 -5.95 -3.20 6.39
CA ILE A 44 -7.19 -3.84 6.85
C ILE A 44 -7.20 -3.99 8.37
N CYS A 45 -8.29 -3.56 9.01
CA CYS A 45 -8.53 -3.79 10.43
C CYS A 45 -8.94 -5.25 10.65
N ALA A 46 -8.22 -5.98 11.50
CA ALA A 46 -8.46 -7.39 11.72
C ALA A 46 -9.85 -7.66 12.35
N ASP A 47 -10.30 -6.77 13.23
CA ASP A 47 -11.53 -6.95 14.02
C ASP A 47 -12.78 -6.66 13.20
N THR A 48 -12.76 -5.57 12.42
CA THR A 48 -13.94 -5.07 11.69
C THR A 48 -13.93 -5.40 10.21
N LYS A 49 -12.80 -5.91 9.69
CA LYS A 49 -12.53 -6.09 8.25
C LYS A 49 -12.62 -4.81 7.41
N LEU A 50 -12.64 -3.66 8.08
CA LEU A 50 -12.64 -2.34 7.45
C LEU A 50 -11.29 -2.08 6.79
N ILE A 51 -11.31 -1.48 5.60
CA ILE A 51 -10.11 -0.99 4.91
C ILE A 51 -10.03 0.54 5.13
N PRO A 52 -9.34 1.02 6.19
CA PRO A 52 -9.21 2.46 6.46
C PRO A 52 -8.51 3.25 5.36
N SER A 53 -7.51 2.65 4.70
CA SER A 53 -6.67 3.29 3.69
C SER A 53 -6.19 2.26 2.67
N TRP A 54 -5.99 2.72 1.44
CA TRP A 54 -5.36 1.97 0.35
C TRP A 54 -4.66 2.96 -0.57
N ALA A 55 -3.63 2.50 -1.27
CA ALA A 55 -2.89 3.30 -2.24
C ALA A 55 -2.45 2.42 -3.40
N VAL A 56 -2.35 3.02 -4.59
CA VAL A 56 -1.84 2.35 -5.79
C VAL A 56 -0.59 3.09 -6.25
N GLY A 57 0.50 2.37 -6.47
CA GLY A 57 1.78 2.94 -6.88
C GLY A 57 2.87 1.88 -7.02
N ASN A 58 4.11 2.31 -6.82
CA ASN A 58 5.27 1.43 -6.83
C ASN A 58 5.45 0.72 -5.49
N ARG A 59 6.26 -0.34 -5.45
CA ARG A 59 6.65 -1.03 -4.21
C ARG A 59 7.88 -0.38 -3.58
N ASP A 60 7.78 0.90 -3.27
CA ASP A 60 8.86 1.73 -2.74
C ASP A 60 8.42 2.66 -1.61
N ALA A 61 9.38 3.38 -1.04
CA ALA A 61 9.13 4.32 0.05
C ALA A 61 8.30 5.54 -0.39
N GLU A 62 8.39 5.94 -1.67
CA GLU A 62 7.63 7.09 -2.20
C GLU A 62 6.13 6.81 -2.17
N THR A 63 5.72 5.55 -2.36
CA THR A 63 4.33 5.12 -2.23
C THR A 63 3.98 4.74 -0.79
N ALA A 64 4.85 4.02 -0.09
CA ALA A 64 4.56 3.50 1.24
C ALA A 64 4.41 4.59 2.31
N LYS A 65 5.23 5.64 2.26
CA LYS A 65 5.20 6.73 3.24
C LYS A 65 3.86 7.48 3.25
N PRO A 66 3.39 8.08 2.15
CA PRO A 66 2.10 8.78 2.15
C PRO A 66 0.92 7.84 2.46
N PHE A 67 1.02 6.56 2.12
CA PHE A 67 0.02 5.56 2.48
C PHE A 67 -0.07 5.31 3.99
N ILE A 68 1.07 5.14 4.68
CA ILE A 68 1.09 4.97 6.14
C ILE A 68 0.70 6.26 6.86
N GLU A 69 1.08 7.44 6.33
CA GLU A 69 0.65 8.73 6.87
C GLU A 69 -0.87 8.92 6.74
N ASP A 70 -1.46 8.57 5.59
CA ASP A 70 -2.92 8.59 5.40
C ASP A 70 -3.61 7.62 6.37
N LEU A 71 -3.09 6.40 6.53
CA LEU A 71 -3.60 5.44 7.51
C LEU A 71 -3.56 6.02 8.94
N ALA A 72 -2.41 6.56 9.36
CA ALA A 72 -2.23 7.14 10.69
C ALA A 72 -3.22 8.29 10.96
N SER A 73 -3.46 9.15 9.96
CA SER A 73 -4.40 10.28 10.07
C SER A 73 -5.86 9.87 10.32
N ARG A 74 -6.21 8.61 10.05
CA ARG A 74 -7.58 8.07 10.17
C ARG A 74 -7.81 7.34 11.47
N LEU A 75 -6.75 6.91 12.15
CA LEU A 75 -6.81 6.12 13.38
C LEU A 75 -6.98 7.03 14.60
N LYS A 76 -7.81 6.59 15.56
CA LYS A 76 -8.03 7.33 16.80
C LYS A 76 -6.84 7.26 17.76
N ASN A 77 -6.17 6.11 17.79
CA ASN A 77 -5.12 5.78 18.76
C ASN A 77 -3.93 5.13 18.03
N LYS A 78 -2.82 4.95 18.76
CA LYS A 78 -1.75 4.04 18.34
C LYS A 78 -2.30 2.61 18.26
N ILE A 79 -1.86 1.88 17.25
CA ILE A 79 -2.33 0.52 16.94
C ILE A 79 -1.15 -0.43 16.78
N GLN A 80 -1.41 -1.73 16.85
CA GLN A 80 -0.45 -2.73 16.38
C GLN A 80 -0.57 -2.85 14.86
N LEU A 81 0.51 -2.51 14.16
CA LEU A 81 0.63 -2.68 12.72
C LEU A 81 1.38 -3.98 12.41
N THR A 82 0.88 -4.79 11.49
CA THR A 82 1.54 -6.03 11.02
C THR A 82 1.68 -5.98 9.51
N SER A 83 2.84 -6.39 8.98
CA SER A 83 3.11 -6.45 7.54
C SER A 83 3.94 -7.69 7.19
N ASP A 84 4.10 -7.96 5.89
CA ASP A 84 4.91 -9.05 5.33
C ASP A 84 6.44 -8.83 5.45
N GLY A 85 6.86 -7.68 5.99
CA GLY A 85 8.28 -7.34 6.19
C GLY A 85 8.89 -6.48 5.08
N LEU A 86 8.09 -5.83 4.22
CA LEU A 86 8.61 -4.81 3.31
C LEU A 86 9.35 -3.69 4.07
N LYS A 87 10.62 -3.47 3.74
CA LYS A 87 11.48 -2.48 4.42
C LYS A 87 10.91 -1.07 4.39
N ALA A 88 10.19 -0.70 3.33
CA ALA A 88 9.57 0.62 3.19
C ALA A 88 8.60 0.94 4.34
N TYR A 89 7.91 -0.07 4.92
CA TYR A 89 7.05 0.18 6.08
C TYR A 89 7.82 0.47 7.37
N ILE A 90 9.02 -0.12 7.53
CA ILE A 90 9.85 0.16 8.70
C ILE A 90 10.25 1.63 8.73
N GLU A 91 10.58 2.19 7.56
CA GLU A 91 10.91 3.61 7.43
C GLU A 91 9.68 4.51 7.56
N ALA A 92 8.53 4.08 7.02
CA ALA A 92 7.29 4.84 7.08
C ALA A 92 6.63 4.88 8.48
N CYS A 93 6.96 3.93 9.37
CA CYS A 93 6.42 3.89 10.74
C CYS A 93 7.28 4.61 11.79
N LYS A 94 8.43 5.18 11.39
CA LYS A 94 9.28 6.00 12.27
C LYS A 94 8.71 7.40 12.42
#